data_AF-A0LPC8-F1
#
_entry.id   AF-A0LPC8-F1
#
_cell.length_a   1.000
_cell.length_b   1.000
_cell.length_c   1.000
_cell.angle_alpha   90.00
_cell.angle_beta   90.00
_cell.angle_gamma   90.00
#
_symmetry.space_group_name_H-M   'P 1'
#
loop_
_entity.id
_entity.type
_entity.pdbx_description
1 polymer ?
#
loop_
_entity_poly.entity_id
_entity_poly.type
_entity_poly.pdbx_seq_one_letter_code
_entity_poly.pdbx_strand_id
1 'polypeptide(L)'
;MKTPRENARCLLLIMLAVGTMGFFGPKLVPQMRELVDAFSNQTQRAAVLEKYGEQGVVPRELTMCDMARPVVTASEERDGITYYTLESRVEKCEHSEAAAGTVRIFVLGWKNGRIVGFAWGGPKGGKVEY
;
A
#
# COMPACT_ATOMS: atom_id res chain seq x y z
N MET A 1 -21.82 48.43 24.61
CA MET A 1 -21.38 47.28 25.43
C MET A 1 -21.95 46.00 24.83
N LYS A 2 -21.12 45.13 24.26
CA LYS A 2 -21.55 43.83 23.71
C LYS A 2 -20.66 42.76 24.35
N THR A 3 -21.25 41.95 25.22
CA THR A 3 -20.58 40.96 26.07
C THR A 3 -20.11 39.74 25.27
N PRO A 4 -18.90 39.22 25.49
CA PRO A 4 -18.31 38.11 24.72
C PRO A 4 -18.55 36.76 25.42
N ARG A 5 -19.79 36.23 25.39
CA ARG A 5 -20.12 34.96 26.08
C ARG A 5 -20.53 33.80 25.17
N GLU A 6 -20.87 34.03 23.91
CA GLU A 6 -21.32 32.97 22.99
C GLU A 6 -20.20 32.25 22.23
N ASN A 7 -19.05 32.91 22.02
CA ASN A 7 -18.01 32.36 21.14
C ASN A 7 -17.19 31.23 21.78
N ALA A 8 -17.17 31.14 23.10
CA ALA A 8 -16.40 30.13 23.82
C ALA A 8 -17.06 28.74 23.80
N ARG A 9 -18.39 28.65 23.67
CA ARG A 9 -19.12 27.37 23.63
C ARG A 9 -19.01 26.67 22.28
N CYS A 10 -18.98 27.41 21.18
CA CYS A 10 -18.76 26.82 19.85
C CYS A 10 -17.32 26.31 19.66
N LEU A 11 -16.32 27.00 20.22
CA LEU A 11 -14.92 26.58 20.12
C LEU A 11 -14.63 25.28 20.92
N LEU A 12 -15.29 25.09 22.06
CA LEU A 12 -15.14 23.88 22.88
C LEU A 12 -15.78 22.62 22.27
N LEU A 13 -16.84 22.79 21.48
CA LEU A 13 -17.48 21.66 20.77
C LEU A 13 -16.70 21.23 19.51
N ILE A 14 -15.99 22.14 18.86
CA ILE A 14 -15.15 21.80 17.69
C ILE A 14 -13.89 21.04 18.12
N MET A 15 -13.31 21.36 19.28
CA MET A 15 -12.13 20.66 19.82
C MET A 15 -12.43 19.20 20.21
N LEU A 16 -13.67 18.86 20.58
CA LEU A 16 -14.04 17.47 20.93
C LEU A 16 -14.28 16.57 19.70
N ALA A 17 -14.52 17.16 18.52
CA ALA A 17 -14.78 16.41 17.29
C ALA A 17 -13.53 15.97 16.52
N VAL A 18 -12.35 16.51 16.85
CA VAL A 18 -11.07 16.16 16.21
C VAL A 18 -10.38 14.97 16.92
N GLY A 19 -10.93 14.52 18.06
CA GLY A 19 -10.36 13.46 18.89
C GLY A 19 -10.60 12.02 18.42
N THR A 20 -11.29 11.79 17.29
CA THR A 20 -11.59 10.44 16.78
C THR A 20 -11.08 10.18 15.36
N MET A 21 -10.01 10.85 14.93
CA MET A 21 -9.20 10.32 13.83
C MET A 21 -8.45 9.10 14.35
N GLY A 22 -9.18 7.99 14.42
CA GLY A 22 -8.66 6.69 14.71
C GLY A 22 -7.47 6.42 13.80
N PHE A 23 -6.38 6.01 14.42
CA PHE A 23 -5.15 5.53 13.82
C PHE A 23 -5.41 4.19 13.08
N PHE A 24 -6.37 4.15 12.17
CA PHE A 24 -6.72 2.96 11.41
C PHE A 24 -6.07 3.09 10.03
N GLY A 25 -4.90 2.46 9.89
CA GLY A 25 -4.33 2.20 8.57
C GLY A 25 -5.33 1.44 7.67
N PRO A 26 -5.07 1.40 6.36
CA PRO A 26 -5.99 0.82 5.39
C PRO A 26 -6.38 -0.62 5.78
N LYS A 27 -7.69 -0.90 5.79
CA LYS A 27 -8.21 -2.23 6.13
C LYS A 27 -7.85 -3.22 5.03
N LEU A 28 -7.00 -4.20 5.35
CA LEU A 28 -6.58 -5.24 4.41
C LEU A 28 -7.60 -6.37 4.35
N VAL A 29 -7.99 -6.76 3.12
CA VAL A 29 -8.65 -8.05 2.90
C VAL A 29 -7.72 -9.22 3.29
N PRO A 30 -8.25 -10.38 3.71
CA PRO A 30 -7.42 -11.50 4.18
C PRO A 30 -6.31 -11.92 3.21
N GLN A 31 -6.60 -11.95 1.91
CA GLN A 31 -5.65 -12.35 0.86
C GLN A 31 -4.51 -11.33 0.71
N MET A 32 -4.82 -10.03 0.84
CA MET A 32 -3.83 -8.98 0.85
C MET A 32 -2.93 -9.07 2.09
N ARG A 33 -3.49 -9.43 3.25
CA ARG A 33 -2.71 -9.67 4.48
C ARG A 33 -1.76 -10.85 4.30
N GLU A 34 -2.23 -11.96 3.74
CA GLU A 34 -1.39 -13.13 3.41
C GLU A 34 -0.22 -12.73 2.50
N LEU A 35 -0.47 -11.93 1.46
CA LEU A 35 0.57 -11.41 0.59
C LEU A 35 1.59 -10.56 1.35
N VAL A 36 1.15 -9.63 2.19
CA VAL A 36 2.04 -8.76 2.99
C VAL A 36 2.90 -9.59 3.95
N ASP A 37 2.31 -10.59 4.62
CA ASP A 37 3.03 -11.43 5.58
C ASP A 37 4.06 -12.35 4.91
N ALA A 38 3.76 -12.84 3.70
CA ALA A 38 4.68 -13.64 2.89
C ALA A 38 5.75 -12.81 2.15
N PHE A 39 5.57 -11.48 2.07
CA PHE A 39 6.27 -10.66 1.08
C PHE A 39 7.79 -10.65 1.25
N SER A 40 8.32 -10.74 2.48
CA SER A 40 9.77 -10.70 2.71
C SER A 40 10.49 -11.99 2.32
N ASN A 41 9.76 -13.07 2.03
CA ASN A 41 10.32 -14.32 1.53
C ASN A 41 9.99 -14.44 0.03
N GLN A 42 11.02 -14.42 -0.82
CA GLN A 42 10.84 -14.43 -2.28
C GLN A 42 9.99 -15.61 -2.78
N THR A 43 10.24 -16.83 -2.30
CA THR A 43 9.51 -18.03 -2.71
C THR A 43 8.05 -17.99 -2.26
N GLN A 44 7.80 -17.61 -1.00
CA GLN A 44 6.43 -17.51 -0.49
C GLN A 44 5.65 -16.39 -1.18
N ARG A 45 6.29 -15.23 -1.40
CA ARG A 45 5.71 -14.12 -2.14
C ARG A 45 5.34 -14.54 -3.56
N ALA A 46 6.23 -15.23 -4.27
CA ALA A 46 5.94 -15.74 -5.62
C ALA A 46 4.74 -16.68 -5.62
N ALA A 47 4.68 -17.64 -4.68
CA ALA A 47 3.55 -18.56 -4.57
C ALA A 47 2.23 -17.86 -4.26
N VAL A 48 2.22 -16.86 -3.38
CA VAL A 48 1.00 -16.09 -3.06
C VAL A 48 0.55 -15.23 -4.24
N LEU A 49 1.50 -14.59 -4.94
CA LEU A 49 1.23 -13.82 -6.15
C LEU A 49 0.68 -14.70 -7.28
N GLU A 50 1.17 -15.93 -7.44
CA GLU A 50 0.64 -16.90 -8.40
C GLU A 50 -0.76 -17.40 -8.00
N LYS A 51 -0.95 -17.72 -6.71
CA LYS A 51 -2.23 -18.18 -6.15
C LYS A 51 -3.37 -17.17 -6.39
N TYR A 52 -3.10 -15.88 -6.25
CA TYR A 52 -4.12 -14.83 -6.37
C TYR A 52 -4.09 -14.05 -7.68
N GLY A 53 -2.96 -14.06 -8.40
CA GLY A 53 -2.76 -13.35 -9.65
C GLY A 53 -3.59 -13.89 -10.80
N GLU A 54 -4.29 -13.01 -11.51
CA GLU A 54 -4.71 -13.31 -12.87
C GLU A 54 -3.50 -13.37 -13.82
N GLN A 55 -3.61 -14.23 -14.83
CA GLN A 55 -2.52 -14.44 -15.78
C GLN A 55 -2.17 -13.13 -16.49
N GLY A 56 -0.88 -12.75 -16.44
CA GLY A 56 -0.39 -11.53 -17.08
C GLY A 56 -0.61 -10.23 -16.29
N VAL A 57 -1.26 -10.28 -15.12
CA VAL A 57 -1.48 -9.08 -14.29
C VAL A 57 -0.26 -8.77 -13.41
N VAL A 58 0.31 -9.78 -12.76
CA VAL A 58 1.42 -9.57 -11.82
C VAL A 58 2.76 -9.60 -12.57
N PRO A 59 3.59 -8.54 -12.47
CA PRO A 59 4.91 -8.50 -13.09
C PRO A 59 5.87 -9.48 -12.43
N ARG A 60 6.79 -10.06 -13.21
CA ARG A 60 7.82 -10.99 -12.71
C ARG A 60 8.83 -10.29 -11.80
N GLU A 61 9.02 -9.00 -11.97
CA GLU A 61 9.94 -8.17 -11.21
C GLU A 61 9.62 -8.21 -9.71
N LEU A 62 8.34 -8.36 -9.33
CA LEU A 62 7.93 -8.56 -7.94
C LEU A 62 8.41 -9.89 -7.35
N THR A 63 8.83 -10.86 -8.15
CA THR A 63 9.32 -12.17 -7.69
C THR A 63 10.84 -12.32 -7.82
N MET A 64 11.55 -11.31 -8.33
CA MET A 64 12.97 -11.43 -8.68
C MET A 64 13.95 -10.93 -7.62
N CYS A 65 13.61 -9.88 -6.87
CA CYS A 65 14.51 -9.29 -5.87
C CYS A 65 14.12 -9.69 -4.44
N ASP A 66 15.07 -9.73 -3.52
CA ASP A 66 14.77 -9.70 -2.09
C ASP A 66 14.22 -8.33 -1.72
N MET A 67 13.04 -8.30 -1.12
CA MET A 67 12.36 -7.07 -0.77
C MET A 67 11.84 -7.15 0.65
N ALA A 68 11.89 -6.03 1.37
CA ALA A 68 11.33 -5.93 2.69
C ALA A 68 9.80 -6.13 2.67
N ARG A 69 9.24 -6.49 3.83
CA ARG A 69 7.79 -6.47 4.02
C ARG A 69 7.24 -5.07 3.65
N PRO A 70 6.24 -4.99 2.76
CA PRO A 70 5.73 -3.72 2.28
C PRO A 70 4.90 -3.05 3.36
N VAL A 71 4.91 -1.72 3.33
CA VAL A 71 3.93 -0.89 4.05
C VAL A 71 2.80 -0.57 3.08
N VAL A 72 1.57 -0.77 3.52
CA VAL A 72 0.38 -0.35 2.74
C VAL A 72 0.08 1.09 3.12
N THR A 73 0.28 2.01 2.18
CA THR A 73 0.22 3.45 2.42
C THR A 73 -1.13 4.07 2.07
N ALA A 74 -1.89 3.43 1.18
CA ALA A 74 -3.24 3.86 0.83
C ALA A 74 -4.10 2.67 0.39
N SER A 75 -5.42 2.83 0.50
CA SER A 75 -6.40 1.97 -0.14
C SER A 75 -7.54 2.77 -0.73
N GLU A 76 -8.02 2.38 -1.89
CA GLU A 76 -9.18 2.99 -2.53
C GLU A 76 -10.05 1.93 -3.22
N GLU A 77 -11.37 2.16 -3.24
CA GLU A 77 -12.30 1.30 -3.93
C GLU A 77 -12.81 2.00 -5.20
N ARG A 78 -12.74 1.32 -6.34
CA ARG A 78 -13.24 1.81 -7.64
C ARG A 78 -13.85 0.64 -8.40
N ASP A 79 -15.10 0.78 -8.84
CA ASP A 79 -15.80 -0.24 -9.64
C ASP A 79 -15.80 -1.67 -9.02
N GLY A 80 -15.90 -1.72 -7.68
CA GLY A 80 -15.85 -2.96 -6.90
C GLY A 80 -14.47 -3.63 -6.84
N ILE A 81 -13.40 -2.89 -7.17
CA ILE A 81 -12.00 -3.31 -7.02
C ILE A 81 -11.39 -2.50 -5.88
N THR A 82 -10.76 -3.18 -4.92
CA THR A 82 -9.99 -2.53 -3.86
C THR A 82 -8.52 -2.44 -4.30
N TYR A 83 -8.04 -1.23 -4.55
CA TYR A 83 -6.65 -0.95 -4.86
C TYR A 83 -5.88 -0.61 -3.60
N TYR A 84 -4.75 -1.28 -3.38
CA TYR A 84 -3.82 -0.98 -2.30
C TYR A 84 -2.54 -0.40 -2.90
N THR A 85 -2.07 0.73 -2.37
CA THR A 85 -0.74 1.27 -2.67
C THR A 85 0.24 0.70 -1.65
N LEU A 86 1.32 0.11 -2.15
CA LEU A 86 2.38 -0.52 -1.36
C LEU A 86 3.69 0.20 -1.60
N GLU A 87 4.48 0.29 -0.55
CA GLU A 87 5.88 0.72 -0.60
C GLU A 87 6.76 -0.39 0.00
N SER A 88 7.76 -0.85 -0.74
CA SER A 88 8.70 -1.86 -0.27
C SER A 88 10.13 -1.50 -0.68
N ARG A 89 11.07 -1.69 0.24
CA ARG A 89 12.50 -1.53 -0.03
C ARG A 89 13.05 -2.78 -0.67
N VAL A 90 13.87 -2.63 -1.71
CA VAL A 90 14.68 -3.71 -2.25
C VAL A 90 15.91 -3.88 -1.35
N GLU A 91 16.06 -5.05 -0.75
CA GLU A 91 17.20 -5.36 0.12
C GLU A 91 18.38 -5.90 -0.70
N LYS A 92 18.10 -6.78 -1.66
CA LYS A 92 19.10 -7.35 -2.57
C LYS A 92 18.43 -7.66 -3.91
N CYS A 93 19.13 -7.46 -5.01
CA CYS A 93 18.67 -7.95 -6.30
C CYS A 93 19.84 -8.43 -7.16
N GLU A 94 19.85 -9.72 -7.49
CA GLU A 94 20.97 -10.34 -8.22
C GLU A 94 21.09 -9.83 -9.66
N HIS A 95 19.97 -9.42 -10.24
CA HIS A 95 19.92 -8.94 -11.62
C HIS A 95 20.19 -7.42 -11.76
N SER A 96 20.28 -6.69 -10.65
CA SER A 96 20.50 -5.24 -10.67
C SER A 96 20.98 -4.73 -9.31
N GLU A 97 22.29 -4.57 -9.15
CA GLU A 97 22.89 -4.00 -7.93
C GLU A 97 22.35 -2.60 -7.62
N ALA A 98 22.10 -1.78 -8.66
CA ALA A 98 21.55 -0.43 -8.53
C ALA A 98 20.13 -0.40 -7.93
N ALA A 99 19.42 -1.54 -7.91
CA ALA A 99 18.09 -1.62 -7.32
C ALA A 99 18.16 -1.74 -5.79
N ALA A 100 19.25 -2.26 -5.22
CA ALA A 100 19.39 -2.44 -3.78
C ALA A 100 19.33 -1.08 -3.05
N GLY A 101 18.57 -1.02 -1.95
CA GLY A 101 18.32 0.19 -1.18
C GLY A 101 17.23 1.11 -1.74
N THR A 102 16.75 0.88 -2.96
CA THR A 102 15.64 1.67 -3.55
C THR A 102 14.29 1.28 -2.93
N VAL A 103 13.34 2.22 -2.94
CA VAL A 103 11.95 1.95 -2.55
C VAL A 103 11.10 1.81 -3.82
N ARG A 104 10.47 0.66 -3.97
CA ARG A 104 9.48 0.39 -5.02
C ARG A 104 8.10 0.76 -4.49
N ILE A 105 7.40 1.60 -5.26
CA ILE A 105 6.00 1.96 -5.03
C ILE A 105 5.19 1.24 -6.09
N PHE A 106 4.12 0.56 -5.71
CA PHE A 106 3.23 -0.13 -6.66
C PHE A 106 1.82 -0.27 -6.11
N VAL A 107 0.88 -0.54 -7.00
CA VAL A 107 -0.54 -0.67 -6.69
C VAL A 107 -1.01 -2.07 -7.08
N LEU A 108 -1.78 -2.72 -6.19
CA LEU A 108 -2.45 -4.00 -6.45
C LEU A 108 -3.96 -3.83 -6.34
N GLY A 109 -4.67 -4.14 -7.41
CA GLY A 109 -6.13 -4.15 -7.47
C GLY A 109 -6.68 -5.54 -7.14
N TRP A 110 -7.53 -5.62 -6.13
CA TRP A 110 -8.16 -6.86 -5.67
C TRP A 110 -9.65 -6.87 -5.96
N LYS A 111 -10.14 -7.95 -6.57
CA LYS A 111 -11.57 -8.20 -6.80
C LYS A 111 -11.87 -9.67 -6.55
N ASN A 112 -12.90 -9.95 -5.75
CA ASN A 112 -13.33 -11.33 -5.44
C ASN A 112 -12.17 -12.25 -4.98
N GLY A 113 -11.23 -11.71 -4.20
CA GLY A 113 -10.07 -12.45 -3.69
C GLY A 113 -8.95 -12.70 -4.72
N ARG A 114 -9.02 -12.09 -5.90
CA ARG A 114 -8.02 -12.20 -6.98
C ARG A 114 -7.34 -10.85 -7.22
N ILE A 115 -6.08 -10.88 -7.64
CA ILE A 115 -5.35 -9.70 -8.12
C ILE A 115 -5.70 -9.53 -9.60
N VAL A 116 -6.46 -8.48 -9.89
CA VAL A 116 -7.00 -8.16 -11.22
C VAL A 116 -6.38 -6.91 -11.84
N GLY A 117 -5.56 -6.19 -11.07
CA GLY A 117 -4.87 -4.99 -11.55
C GLY A 117 -3.51 -4.84 -10.88
N PHE A 118 -2.57 -4.32 -11.65
CA PHE A 118 -1.24 -3.93 -11.20
C PHE A 118 -0.84 -2.62 -11.85
N ALA A 119 -0.16 -1.75 -11.10
CA ALA A 119 0.52 -0.60 -11.66
C ALA A 119 1.78 -0.29 -10.86
N TRP A 120 2.87 0.05 -11.55
CA TRP A 120 4.00 0.70 -10.89
C TRP A 120 3.59 2.10 -10.44
N GLY A 121 3.92 2.44 -9.21
CA GLY A 121 3.81 3.80 -8.72
C GLY A 121 4.87 4.67 -9.40
N GLY A 122 4.50 5.93 -9.69
CA GLY A 122 5.49 6.94 -10.05
C GLY A 122 6.47 7.19 -8.90
N PRO A 123 7.67 7.71 -9.18
CA PRO A 123 8.65 7.93 -8.14
C PRO A 123 8.13 9.03 -7.20
N LYS A 124 8.17 8.81 -5.89
CA LYS A 124 8.16 9.92 -4.93
C LYS A 124 9.54 10.61 -5.02
N GLY A 125 9.71 11.49 -6.02
CA GLY A 125 10.87 12.38 -6.12
C GLY A 125 12.07 11.95 -6.99
N GLY A 126 11.87 11.14 -8.05
CA GLY A 126 12.90 10.74 -9.03
C GLY A 126 13.87 9.67 -8.49
N LYS A 127 14.35 8.65 -9.21
CA LYS A 127 14.35 8.29 -10.63
C LYS A 127 13.61 6.95 -10.81
N VAL A 128 13.03 6.71 -11.99
CA VAL A 128 12.57 5.37 -12.40
C VAL A 128 13.56 4.87 -13.44
N GLU A 129 14.24 3.77 -13.15
CA GLU A 129 14.83 2.93 -14.18
C GLU A 129 13.99 1.65 -14.23
N TYR A 130 13.52 1.35 -15.45
CA TYR A 130 12.81 0.12 -15.82
C TYR A 130 13.83 -0.95 -16.18
#